data_AF-A0A1R3U380-F1
#
_entry.id   AF-A0A1R3U380-F1
#
_cell.length_a   1.000
_cell.length_b   1.000
_cell.length_c   1.000
_cell.angle_alpha   90.00
_cell.angle_beta   90.00
_cell.angle_gamma   90.00
#
_symmetry.space_group_name_H-M   'P 1'
#
loop_
_entity.id
_entity.type
_entity.pdbx_description
1 polymer ?
#
loop_
_entity_poly.entity_id
_entity_poly.type
_entity_poly.pdbx_seq_one_letter_code
_entity_poly.pdbx_strand_id
1 'polypeptide(L)'
;MLTRRFGRKVSISESVMTKYFFHISYENCSALDEAGNHFSTPFRAISEAELNLLTFALEAKVHGKPVPQKVVVLEDGIPRKIVAVKSTEI
;
A
#
# COMPACT_ATOMS: atom_id res chain seq x y z
N MET A 1 -3.36 -12.84 -54.52
CA MET A 1 -4.30 -12.90 -53.36
C MET A 1 -3.47 -13.00 -52.09
N LEU A 2 -3.41 -11.90 -51.32
CA LEU A 2 -2.61 -11.80 -50.09
C LEU A 2 -3.51 -12.10 -48.88
N THR A 3 -3.32 -13.22 -48.20
CA THR A 3 -3.91 -13.46 -46.88
C THR A 3 -2.91 -13.06 -45.80
N ARG A 4 -3.04 -11.83 -45.30
CA ARG A 4 -2.22 -11.30 -44.21
C ARG A 4 -2.59 -11.99 -42.89
N ARG A 5 -1.58 -12.60 -42.25
CA ARG A 5 -1.66 -13.19 -40.90
C ARG A 5 -1.99 -12.10 -39.88
N PHE A 6 -3.12 -12.24 -39.18
CA PHE A 6 -3.43 -11.43 -38.01
C PHE A 6 -2.56 -11.90 -36.83
N GLY A 7 -1.39 -11.26 -36.69
CA GLY A 7 -0.66 -11.26 -35.42
C GLY A 7 -1.48 -10.50 -34.39
N ARG A 8 -2.02 -11.21 -33.39
CA ARG A 8 -2.65 -10.61 -32.21
C ARG A 8 -1.55 -9.82 -31.50
N LYS A 9 -1.54 -8.49 -31.66
CA LYS A 9 -0.72 -7.61 -30.82
C LYS A 9 -1.24 -7.77 -29.39
N VAL A 10 -0.53 -8.55 -28.59
CA VAL A 10 -0.67 -8.49 -27.14
C VAL A 10 -0.06 -7.15 -26.74
N SER A 11 -0.91 -6.14 -26.62
CA SER A 11 -0.55 -4.93 -25.90
C SER A 11 -0.31 -5.35 -24.47
N ILE A 12 0.96 -5.47 -24.07
CA ILE A 12 1.34 -5.45 -22.66
C ILE A 12 0.86 -4.08 -22.20
N SER A 13 -0.31 -4.00 -21.56
CA SER A 13 -0.66 -2.78 -20.84
C SER A 13 0.45 -2.62 -19.83
N GLU A 14 1.23 -1.54 -19.94
CA GLU A 14 2.05 -1.08 -18.83
C GLU A 14 1.20 -1.24 -17.59
N SER A 15 1.61 -2.15 -16.71
CA SER A 15 0.91 -2.36 -15.46
C SER A 15 1.04 -1.02 -14.77
N VAL A 16 -0.03 -0.22 -14.78
CA VAL A 16 -0.07 1.09 -14.13
C VAL A 16 0.01 0.77 -12.64
N MET A 17 1.24 0.61 -12.14
CA MET A 17 1.48 0.30 -10.75
C MET A 17 1.06 1.56 -10.00
N THR A 18 -0.04 1.42 -9.26
CA THR A 18 -0.58 2.55 -8.52
C THR A 18 0.30 2.76 -7.31
N LYS A 19 0.69 4.00 -7.07
CA LYS A 19 1.48 4.35 -5.90
C LYS A 19 0.55 4.49 -4.71
N TYR A 20 0.98 3.95 -3.57
CA TYR A 20 0.24 4.01 -2.32
C TYR A 20 1.15 4.54 -1.21
N PHE A 21 0.57 5.30 -0.30
CA PHE A 21 1.26 5.83 0.88
C PHE A 21 0.66 5.22 2.14
N PHE A 22 1.52 4.99 3.13
CA PHE A 22 1.12 4.44 4.43
C PHE A 22 1.26 5.53 5.49
N HIS A 23 0.15 5.87 6.13
CA HIS A 23 0.13 6.78 7.27
C HIS A 23 -0.10 5.99 8.55
N ILE A 24 0.91 5.93 9.40
CA ILE A 24 0.93 5.17 10.63
C ILE A 24 0.64 6.12 11.78
N SER A 25 -0.36 5.78 12.59
CA SER A 25 -0.70 6.54 13.80
C SER A 25 -0.28 5.76 15.04
N TYR A 26 0.38 6.46 15.95
CA TYR A 26 0.74 6.05 17.30
C TYR A 26 -0.09 6.85 18.31
N GLU A 27 0.06 6.57 19.60
CA GLU A 27 -0.69 7.25 20.66
C GLU A 27 -0.49 8.78 20.67
N ASN A 28 0.76 9.24 20.48
CA ASN A 28 1.12 10.66 20.61
C ASN A 28 1.71 11.26 19.34
N CYS A 29 1.86 10.48 18.26
CA CYS A 29 2.46 10.94 17.02
C CYS A 29 1.95 10.15 15.82
N SER A 30 2.29 10.61 14.61
CA SER A 30 2.03 9.87 13.38
C SER A 30 3.20 10.01 12.42
N ALA A 31 3.38 9.01 11.56
CA ALA A 31 4.43 8.96 10.55
C ALA A 31 3.80 8.67 9.19
N LEU A 32 4.16 9.46 8.18
CA LEU A 32 3.78 9.21 6.80
C LEU A 32 4.97 8.62 6.05
N ASP A 33 4.72 7.56 5.29
CA ASP A 33 5.68 7.09 4.28
C ASP A 33 5.74 8.12 3.15
N GLU A 34 6.77 8.98 3.16
CA GLU A 34 6.99 10.02 2.15
C GLU A 34 7.40 9.43 0.79
N ALA A 35 8.08 8.28 0.81
CA ALA A 35 8.54 7.64 -0.41
C ALA A 35 7.36 7.01 -1.16
N GLY A 36 6.47 6.34 -0.43
CA GLY A 36 5.35 5.58 -0.97
C GLY A 36 5.81 4.36 -1.78
N ASN A 37 4.91 3.40 -1.96
CA ASN A 37 5.21 2.12 -2.58
C ASN A 37 4.27 1.81 -3.75
N HIS A 38 4.80 1.19 -4.79
CA HIS A 38 4.04 0.86 -6.00
C HIS A 38 3.49 -0.56 -5.89
N PHE A 39 2.18 -0.71 -6.03
CA PHE A 39 1.52 -2.01 -6.01
C PHE A 39 0.69 -2.24 -7.26
N SER A 40 0.63 -3.50 -7.69
CA SER A 40 -0.18 -3.91 -8.83
C SER A 40 -1.67 -3.94 -8.51
N THR A 41 -2.05 -4.08 -7.23
CA THR A 41 -3.45 -4.07 -6.78
C THR A 41 -3.59 -3.38 -5.42
N PRO A 42 -4.77 -2.78 -5.13
CA PRO A 42 -5.07 -2.22 -3.80
C PRO A 42 -4.98 -3.29 -2.69
N PHE A 43 -5.39 -4.52 -2.99
CA PHE A 43 -5.32 -5.63 -2.03
C PHE A 43 -3.89 -5.88 -1.53
N ARG A 44 -2.89 -5.83 -2.42
CA ARG A 44 -1.48 -5.97 -2.04
C ARG A 44 -1.03 -4.83 -1.12
N ALA A 45 -1.44 -3.59 -1.41
CA ALA A 45 -1.14 -2.45 -0.54
C ALA A 45 -1.76 -2.62 0.85
N ILE A 46 -2.98 -3.14 0.94
CA ILE A 46 -3.66 -3.41 2.22
C ILE A 46 -2.92 -4.51 3.00
N SER A 47 -2.58 -5.63 2.38
CA SER A 47 -1.83 -6.71 3.04
C SER A 47 -0.47 -6.24 3.53
N GLU A 48 0.22 -5.40 2.75
CA GLU A 48 1.51 -4.83 3.17
C GLU A 48 1.33 -3.89 4.38
N ALA A 49 0.27 -3.08 4.39
CA ALA A 49 -0.06 -2.24 5.55
C ALA A 49 -0.31 -3.05 6.82
N GLU A 50 -1.00 -4.19 6.72
CA GLU A 50 -1.22 -5.10 7.85
C GLU A 50 0.10 -5.72 8.35
N LEU A 51 0.96 -6.18 7.44
CA LEU A 51 2.27 -6.72 7.78
C LEU A 51 3.17 -5.67 8.43
N ASN A 52 3.13 -4.43 7.95
CA ASN A 52 3.86 -3.31 8.54
C ASN A 52 3.37 -2.99 9.95
N LEU A 53 2.04 -2.94 10.16
CA LEU A 53 1.46 -2.75 11.49
C LEU A 53 1.96 -3.82 12.48
N LEU A 54 1.96 -5.10 12.07
CA LEU A 54 2.43 -6.21 12.91
C LEU A 54 3.93 -6.13 13.19
N THR A 55 4.74 -5.86 12.16
CA THR A 55 6.20 -5.74 12.28
C THR A 55 6.57 -4.61 13.24
N PHE A 56 5.97 -3.44 13.08
CA PHE A 56 6.20 -2.30 13.96
C PHE A 56 5.69 -2.53 15.38
N ALA A 57 4.58 -3.24 15.56
CA ALA A 57 4.11 -3.63 16.89
C ALA A 57 5.06 -4.62 17.58
N LEU A 58 5.66 -5.55 16.83
CA LEU A 58 6.69 -6.45 17.35
C LEU A 58 7.97 -5.71 17.70
N GLU A 59 8.46 -4.84 16.82
CA GLU A 59 9.63 -3.99 17.11
C GLU A 59 9.41 -3.10 18.34
N ALA A 60 8.21 -2.56 18.51
CA ALA A 60 7.83 -1.78 19.68
C ALA A 60 7.97 -2.58 20.97
N LYS A 61 7.53 -3.85 20.97
CA LYS A 61 7.68 -4.75 22.12
C LYS A 61 9.13 -5.13 22.40
N VAL A 62 9.93 -5.34 21.36
CA VAL A 62 11.33 -5.79 21.52
C VAL A 62 12.26 -4.64 21.90
N HIS A 63 12.06 -3.46 21.31
CA HIS A 63 12.98 -2.31 21.42
C HIS A 63 12.42 -1.14 22.22
N GLY A 64 11.22 -1.25 22.81
CA GLY A 64 10.59 -0.17 23.57
C GLY A 64 10.19 1.04 22.72
N LYS A 65 9.97 0.85 21.41
CA LYS A 65 9.46 1.91 20.52
C LYS A 65 7.96 2.14 20.75
N PRO A 66 7.39 3.28 20.30
CA PRO A 66 5.94 3.50 20.33
C PRO A 66 5.19 2.40 19.56
N VAL A 67 4.10 1.89 20.15
CA VAL A 67 3.25 0.86 19.53
C VAL A 67 2.35 1.52 18.47
N PRO A 68 2.38 1.07 17.21
CA PRO A 68 1.47 1.56 16.19
C PRO A 68 0.04 1.12 16.49
N GLN A 69 -0.91 2.04 16.41
CA GLN A 69 -2.32 1.75 16.65
C GLN A 69 -3.08 1.54 15.35
N LYS A 70 -2.75 2.33 14.32
CA LYS A 70 -3.47 2.35 13.04
C LYS A 70 -2.52 2.56 11.87
N VAL A 71 -2.85 1.97 10.72
CA VAL A 71 -2.24 2.26 9.42
C VAL A 71 -3.36 2.61 8.43
N VAL A 72 -3.24 3.77 7.81
CA VAL A 72 -4.12 4.25 6.75
C VAL A 72 -3.39 4.09 5.42
N VAL A 73 -4.05 3.46 4.46
CA VAL A 73 -3.56 3.29 3.09
C VAL A 73 -4.18 4.36 2.20
N LEU A 74 -3.33 5.17 1.59
CA LEU A 74 -3.71 6.27 0.70
C LEU A 74 -3.29 5.94 -0.74
N GLU A 75 -4.17 6.14 -1.71
CA GLU A 75 -3.85 5.96 -3.13
C GLU A 75 -3.36 7.28 -3.74
N ASP A 76 -2.27 7.23 -4.50
CA ASP A 76 -1.75 8.39 -5.25
C ASP A 76 -2.63 8.69 -6.48
N GLY A 77 -2.68 9.96 -6.88
CA GLY A 77 -3.44 10.40 -8.05
C GLY A 77 -4.92 10.72 -7.80
N ILE A 78 -5.50 10.30 -6.68
CA ILE A 78 -6.86 10.73 -6.27
C ILE A 78 -6.78 11.48 -4.94
N PRO A 79 -7.12 12.79 -4.89
CA PRO A 79 -7.05 13.56 -3.66
C PRO A 79 -7.87 12.91 -2.55
N ARG A 80 -7.19 12.48 -1.48
CA ARG A 80 -7.77 11.94 -0.24
C ARG A 80 -8.52 10.61 -0.37
N LYS A 81 -8.21 9.77 -1.37
CA LYS A 81 -8.78 8.42 -1.43
C LYS A 81 -8.12 7.50 -0.40
N ILE A 82 -8.81 7.31 0.71
CA ILE A 82 -8.48 6.29 1.70
C ILE A 82 -8.94 4.94 1.15
N VAL A 83 -7.98 4.03 0.96
CA VAL A 83 -8.21 2.69 0.43
C VAL A 83 -8.59 1.73 1.54
N ALA A 84 -7.92 1.85 2.68
CA ALA A 84 -8.19 1.06 3.88
C ALA A 84 -7.67 1.76 5.12
N VAL A 85 -8.26 1.40 6.25
CA VAL A 85 -7.73 1.68 7.59
C VAL A 85 -7.62 0.35 8.31
N LYS A 86 -6.46 0.07 8.89
CA LYS A 86 -6.20 -1.13 9.69
C LYS A 86 -5.80 -0.70 11.09
N SER A 87 -6.46 -1.25 12.09
CA SER A 87 -6.23 -0.97 13.51
C SER A 87 -5.86 -2.25 14.25
N THR A 88 -5.17 -2.09 15.38
CA THR A 88 -4.95 -3.15 16.35
C THR A 88 -6.16 -3.40 17.26
N GLU A 89 -7.13 -2.48 17.27
CA GLU A 89 -8.43 -2.64 17.94
C GLU A 89 -9.36 -3.43 17.00
N ILE A 90 -9.88 -4.56 17.51
CA ILE A 90 -10.90 -5.42 16.88
C ILE A 90 -12.28 -4.84 17.11
#